data_AF-A0A4C1U8G0-F1
#
_entry.id   AF-A0A4C1U8G0-F1
#
_cell.length_a   1.000
_cell.length_b   1.000
_cell.length_c   1.000
_cell.angle_alpha   90.00
_cell.angle_beta   90.00
_cell.angle_gamma   90.00
#
_symmetry.space_group_name_H-M   'P 1'
#
loop_
_entity.id
_entity.type
_entity.pdbx_description
1 polymer ?
#
loop_
_entity_poly.entity_id
_entity_poly.type
_entity_poly.pdbx_seq_one_letter_code
_entity_poly.pdbx_strand_id
1 'polypeptide(L)'
;MAFRFYCGCILEQCKKLNGQQFDLIVADPPWWNKYIRRLKAANSKLSYAMMFNEDIASIPVPELLMPNGIVAVWCTNAPSNVDAVKNLIFPKWGVKYIATWYWIKVTTNLKPLCDFGLGHTKQPYERLMIGTVGVTRVIPDTNIIVSIPSALHSHKPPIADLLYPYLKTAKPNTLELFARYLLPNTTSIGYEPLKWQHISLYDKVS
;
A
#
# COMPACT_ATOMS: atom_id res chain seq x y z
N MET A 1 2.80 -22.76 -6.73
CA MET A 1 2.60 -21.46 -6.06
C MET A 1 1.92 -20.57 -7.08
N ALA A 2 0.66 -20.19 -6.88
CA ALA A 2 -0.13 -19.49 -7.90
C ALA A 2 -0.29 -18.01 -7.53
N PHE A 3 -0.06 -17.12 -8.49
CA PHE A 3 -0.47 -15.72 -8.36
C PHE A 3 -2.01 -15.68 -8.39
N ARG A 4 -2.63 -15.02 -7.40
CA ARG A 4 -4.10 -14.95 -7.29
C ARG A 4 -4.51 -13.49 -7.36
N PHE A 5 -5.54 -13.17 -8.13
CA PHE A 5 -6.03 -11.81 -8.20
C PHE A 5 -7.53 -11.71 -8.42
N TYR A 6 -8.09 -10.58 -7.99
CA TYR A 6 -9.45 -10.16 -8.30
C TYR A 6 -9.43 -8.77 -8.91
N CYS A 7 -10.01 -8.64 -10.11
CA CYS A 7 -10.13 -7.37 -10.80
C CYS A 7 -11.48 -6.70 -10.48
N GLY A 8 -11.46 -5.47 -9.99
CA GLY A 8 -12.64 -4.65 -9.78
C GLY A 8 -12.63 -3.83 -8.48
N CYS A 9 -13.82 -3.38 -8.07
CA CYS A 9 -14.04 -2.63 -6.83
C CYS A 9 -13.58 -3.45 -5.61
N ILE A 10 -12.73 -2.86 -4.76
CA ILE A 10 -12.19 -3.51 -3.56
C ILE A 10 -13.30 -4.05 -2.65
N LEU A 11 -14.32 -3.22 -2.36
CA LEU A 11 -15.41 -3.60 -1.45
C LEU A 11 -16.18 -4.83 -1.95
N GLU A 12 -16.40 -4.92 -3.26
CA GLU A 12 -17.10 -6.07 -3.86
C GLU A 12 -16.21 -7.30 -4.00
N GLN A 13 -14.93 -7.11 -4.35
CA GLN A 13 -14.01 -8.25 -4.50
C GLN A 13 -13.61 -8.85 -3.16
N CYS A 14 -13.49 -8.06 -2.09
CA CYS A 14 -13.20 -8.58 -0.75
C CYS A 14 -14.28 -9.56 -0.27
N LYS A 15 -15.56 -9.36 -0.62
CA LYS A 15 -16.65 -10.29 -0.29
C LYS A 15 -16.47 -11.68 -0.91
N LYS A 16 -15.73 -11.78 -2.02
CA LYS A 16 -15.46 -13.04 -2.74
C LYS A 16 -14.33 -13.86 -2.14
N LEU A 17 -13.67 -13.35 -1.09
CA LEU A 17 -12.62 -14.07 -0.38
C LEU A 17 -13.17 -15.21 0.50
N ASN A 18 -14.49 -15.34 0.64
CA ASN A 18 -15.17 -16.51 1.23
C ASN A 18 -14.60 -16.93 2.60
N GLY A 19 -14.35 -15.97 3.50
CA GLY A 19 -13.79 -16.24 4.83
C GLY A 19 -12.29 -16.49 4.86
N GLN A 20 -11.57 -16.33 3.74
CA GLN A 20 -10.12 -16.36 3.73
C GLN A 20 -9.56 -15.16 4.50
N GLN A 21 -8.65 -15.47 5.43
CA GLN A 21 -7.94 -14.48 6.23
C GLN A 21 -6.43 -14.47 5.90
N PHE A 22 -5.79 -13.35 6.24
CA PHE A 22 -4.40 -13.07 5.87
C PHE A 22 -3.59 -12.61 7.09
N ASP A 23 -2.34 -13.08 7.16
CA ASP A 23 -1.40 -12.67 8.20
C ASP A 23 -0.88 -11.24 7.96
N LEU A 24 -0.77 -10.85 6.69
CA LEU A 24 -0.33 -9.53 6.24
C LEU A 24 -1.31 -8.95 5.23
N ILE A 25 -1.75 -7.72 5.49
CA ILE A 25 -2.48 -6.91 4.51
C ILE A 25 -1.64 -5.68 4.16
N VAL A 26 -1.34 -5.51 2.88
CA VAL A 26 -0.65 -4.31 2.34
C VAL A 26 -1.64 -3.52 1.50
N ALA A 27 -1.72 -2.21 1.68
CA ALA A 27 -2.59 -1.34 0.88
C ALA A 27 -1.84 -0.12 0.35
N ASP A 28 -2.09 0.24 -0.92
CA ASP A 28 -1.71 1.55 -1.50
C ASP A 28 -2.96 2.30 -1.98
N PRO A 29 -3.76 2.89 -1.05
CA PRO A 29 -5.03 3.50 -1.43
C PRO A 29 -4.86 4.67 -2.39
N PRO A 30 -5.81 4.89 -3.31
CA PRO A 30 -5.83 6.06 -4.18
C PRO A 30 -6.29 7.28 -3.38
N TRP A 31 -5.40 7.77 -2.51
CA TRP A 31 -5.68 8.86 -1.57
C TRP A 31 -6.33 10.08 -2.22
N TRP A 32 -7.28 10.67 -1.50
CA TRP A 32 -7.87 11.94 -1.89
C TRP A 32 -6.78 13.02 -1.98
N ASN A 33 -6.67 13.65 -3.15
CA ASN A 33 -5.67 14.66 -3.42
C ASN A 33 -6.26 15.83 -4.23
N LYS A 34 -6.19 17.04 -3.66
CA LYS A 34 -6.71 18.28 -4.27
C LYS A 34 -6.10 18.56 -5.65
N TYR A 35 -4.83 18.22 -5.88
CA TYR A 35 -4.16 18.42 -7.16
C TYR A 35 -4.70 17.46 -8.24
N ILE A 36 -4.84 16.18 -7.91
CA ILE A 36 -5.42 15.17 -8.81
C ILE A 36 -6.87 15.50 -9.16
N ARG A 37 -7.63 16.10 -8.23
CA ARG A 37 -8.97 16.64 -8.51
C ARG A 37 -8.95 17.74 -9.57
N ARG A 38 -8.01 18.68 -9.48
CA ARG A 38 -7.87 19.77 -10.47
C ARG A 38 -7.49 19.21 -11.85
N LEU A 39 -6.61 18.20 -11.88
CA LEU A 39 -6.27 17.47 -13.10
C LEU A 39 -7.47 16.72 -13.69
N LYS A 40 -8.27 16.04 -12.87
CA LYS A 40 -9.50 15.35 -13.31
C LYS A 40 -10.51 16.32 -13.93
N ALA A 41 -10.69 17.48 -13.30
CA ALA A 41 -11.58 18.52 -13.80
C ALA A 41 -11.08 19.13 -15.13
N ALA A 42 -9.77 19.21 -15.33
CA ALA A 42 -9.18 19.70 -16.58
C ALA A 42 -9.15 18.63 -17.69
N ASN A 43 -8.94 17.36 -17.34
CA ASN A 43 -8.93 16.24 -18.27
C ASN A 43 -9.18 14.91 -17.54
N SER A 44 -10.34 14.31 -17.77
CA SER A 44 -10.78 13.08 -17.09
C SER A 44 -9.86 11.88 -17.36
N LYS A 45 -9.10 11.87 -18.46
CA LYS A 45 -8.16 10.80 -18.82
C LYS A 45 -6.83 10.87 -18.05
N LEU A 46 -6.50 12.01 -17.42
CA LEU A 46 -5.22 12.23 -16.74
C LEU A 46 -5.27 11.92 -15.22
N SER A 47 -6.39 11.43 -14.69
CA SER A 47 -6.57 11.18 -13.26
C SER A 47 -7.11 9.79 -12.96
N TYR A 48 -6.67 9.18 -11.86
CA TYR A 48 -7.27 7.95 -11.32
C TYR A 48 -8.50 8.27 -10.44
N ALA A 49 -9.39 7.29 -10.26
CA ALA A 49 -10.50 7.40 -9.31
C ALA A 49 -9.93 7.43 -7.88
N MET A 50 -9.99 8.60 -7.24
CA MET A 50 -9.65 8.76 -5.82
C MET A 50 -10.75 8.19 -4.95
N MET A 51 -10.39 7.72 -3.76
CA MET A 51 -11.34 7.30 -2.73
C MET A 51 -11.38 8.30 -1.59
N PHE A 52 -12.57 8.46 -1.00
CA PHE A 52 -12.71 9.14 0.27
C PHE A 52 -12.10 8.28 1.39
N ASN A 53 -11.66 8.92 2.47
CA ASN A 53 -11.05 8.20 3.59
C ASN A 53 -12.06 7.27 4.28
N GLU A 54 -13.34 7.65 4.26
CA GLU A 54 -14.47 6.88 4.74
C GLU A 54 -14.68 5.60 3.93
N ASP A 55 -14.51 5.67 2.60
CA ASP A 55 -14.59 4.50 1.72
C ASP A 55 -13.41 3.54 1.93
N ILE A 56 -12.22 4.08 2.22
CA ILE A 56 -11.06 3.25 2.59
C ILE A 56 -11.33 2.58 3.95
N ALA A 57 -11.84 3.33 4.92
CA ALA A 57 -12.17 2.82 6.25
C ALA A 57 -13.29 1.77 6.25
N SER A 58 -14.15 1.74 5.23
CA SER A 58 -15.25 0.76 5.10
C SER A 58 -14.81 -0.58 4.50
N ILE A 59 -13.56 -0.71 4.06
CA ILE A 59 -13.00 -2.00 3.64
C ILE A 59 -13.07 -2.97 4.82
N PRO A 60 -13.55 -4.22 4.62
CA PRO A 60 -13.79 -5.17 5.71
C PRO A 60 -12.49 -5.83 6.21
N VAL A 61 -11.44 -5.05 6.46
CA VAL A 61 -10.17 -5.54 7.02
C VAL A 61 -10.36 -6.36 8.32
N PRO A 62 -11.29 -6.04 9.25
CA PRO A 62 -11.53 -6.88 10.42
C PRO A 62 -11.90 -8.33 10.11
N GLU A 63 -12.56 -8.57 8.97
CA GLU A 63 -12.97 -9.92 8.53
C GLU A 63 -11.83 -10.64 7.80
N LEU A 64 -10.91 -9.88 7.20
CA LEU A 64 -9.84 -10.38 6.34
C LEU A 64 -8.51 -10.58 7.08
N LEU A 65 -8.30 -9.94 8.22
CA LEU A 65 -7.05 -10.00 8.95
C LEU A 65 -7.07 -11.12 9.99
N MET A 66 -6.02 -11.95 10.01
CA MET A 66 -5.82 -12.95 11.05
C MET A 66 -5.62 -12.30 12.43
N PRO A 67 -5.98 -12.99 13.53
CA PRO A 67 -5.48 -12.63 14.85
C PRO A 67 -3.94 -12.60 14.84
N ASN A 68 -3.33 -11.59 15.48
CA ASN A 68 -1.88 -11.37 15.44
C ASN A 68 -1.34 -10.95 14.05
N GLY A 69 -2.21 -10.45 13.16
CA GLY A 69 -1.84 -9.97 11.83
C GLY A 69 -1.30 -8.54 11.80
N ILE A 70 -0.65 -8.21 10.69
CA ILE A 70 -0.09 -6.88 10.39
C ILE A 70 -0.86 -6.24 9.24
N VAL A 71 -1.13 -4.95 9.35
CA VAL A 71 -1.63 -4.10 8.27
C VAL A 71 -0.60 -3.01 7.99
N ALA A 72 -0.19 -2.88 6.72
CA ALA A 72 0.75 -1.87 6.27
C ALA A 72 0.13 -1.03 5.14
N VAL A 73 0.03 0.28 5.37
CA VAL A 73 -0.63 1.20 4.44
C VAL A 73 0.39 2.22 3.92
N TRP A 74 0.61 2.21 2.61
CA TRP A 74 1.33 3.29 1.94
C TRP A 74 0.53 4.58 2.05
N CYS A 75 1.16 5.62 2.62
CA CYS A 75 0.53 6.90 2.88
C CYS A 75 1.38 8.04 2.33
N THR A 76 0.70 9.00 1.72
CA THR A 76 1.34 10.23 1.23
C THR A 76 1.86 11.08 2.39
N ASN A 77 2.64 12.12 2.07
CA ASN A 77 3.10 13.05 3.10
C ASN A 77 2.05 14.04 3.62
N ALA A 78 0.85 14.07 3.03
CA ALA A 78 -0.22 14.97 3.44
C ALA A 78 -0.66 14.69 4.89
N PRO A 79 -0.66 15.69 5.80
CA PRO A 79 -1.08 15.51 7.19
C PRO A 79 -2.49 14.92 7.31
N SER A 80 -3.42 15.32 6.44
CA SER A 80 -4.79 14.80 6.41
C SER A 80 -4.87 13.29 6.17
N ASN A 81 -3.95 12.74 5.37
CA ASN A 81 -3.97 11.30 5.05
C ASN A 81 -3.32 10.50 6.17
N VAL A 82 -2.27 11.04 6.80
CA VAL A 82 -1.68 10.45 8.01
C VAL A 82 -2.69 10.44 9.16
N ASP A 83 -3.39 11.54 9.36
CA ASP A 83 -4.45 11.68 10.36
C ASP A 83 -5.59 10.69 10.10
N ALA A 84 -6.06 10.60 8.85
CA ALA A 84 -7.09 9.63 8.46
C ALA A 84 -6.66 8.18 8.73
N VAL A 85 -5.41 7.80 8.46
CA VAL A 85 -4.92 6.45 8.79
C VAL A 85 -4.99 6.20 10.29
N LYS A 86 -4.47 7.12 11.10
CA LYS A 86 -4.37 6.93 12.57
C LYS A 86 -5.72 7.02 13.28
N ASN A 87 -6.59 7.93 12.85
CA ASN A 87 -7.74 8.36 13.63
C ASN A 87 -9.08 7.92 13.02
N LEU A 88 -9.09 7.41 11.79
CA LEU A 88 -10.31 6.89 11.14
C LEU A 88 -10.14 5.45 10.65
N ILE A 89 -9.17 5.20 9.77
CA ILE A 89 -9.04 3.92 9.05
C ILE A 89 -8.60 2.80 10.00
N PHE A 90 -7.46 2.96 10.70
CA PHE A 90 -6.99 1.93 11.65
C PHE A 90 -8.00 1.66 12.77
N PRO A 91 -8.61 2.69 13.41
CA PRO A 91 -9.67 2.46 14.40
C PRO A 91 -10.87 1.68 13.84
N LYS A 92 -11.36 2.01 12.64
CA LYS A 92 -12.46 1.28 11.99
C LYS A 92 -12.09 -0.17 11.65
N TRP A 93 -10.82 -0.42 11.34
CA TRP A 93 -10.30 -1.76 11.10
C TRP A 93 -9.96 -2.53 12.38
N GLY A 94 -10.10 -1.92 13.56
CA GLY A 94 -9.68 -2.52 14.82
C GLY A 94 -8.15 -2.69 14.94
N VAL A 95 -7.39 -1.99 14.11
CA VAL A 95 -5.94 -2.06 14.03
C VAL A 95 -5.31 -1.03 14.97
N LYS A 96 -4.36 -1.46 15.80
CA LYS A 96 -3.56 -0.54 16.62
C LYS A 96 -2.40 -0.02 15.78
N TYR A 97 -2.24 1.30 15.67
CA TYR A 97 -1.04 1.91 15.09
C TYR A 97 0.20 1.54 15.91
N ILE A 98 1.27 1.07 15.25
CA ILE A 98 2.53 0.66 15.87
C ILE A 98 3.69 1.54 15.41
N ALA A 99 3.90 1.66 14.09
CA ALA A 99 5.11 2.27 13.55
C ALA A 99 4.85 3.05 12.27
N THR A 100 5.78 3.95 11.94
CA THR A 100 5.87 4.54 10.59
C THR A 100 7.26 4.29 10.05
N TRP A 101 7.32 3.60 8.91
CA TRP A 101 8.53 3.43 8.14
C TRP A 101 8.54 4.40 6.95
N TYR A 102 9.72 4.65 6.39
CA TYR A 102 9.90 5.63 5.33
C TYR A 102 10.58 4.98 4.13
N TRP A 103 9.98 5.11 2.96
CA TRP A 103 10.63 4.76 1.71
C TRP A 103 11.25 6.00 1.09
N ILE A 104 12.58 6.14 1.21
CA ILE A 104 13.37 7.20 0.59
C ILE A 104 13.71 6.80 -0.85
N LYS A 105 13.42 7.71 -1.78
CA LYS A 105 13.65 7.59 -3.21
C LYS A 105 14.94 8.30 -3.57
N VAL A 106 15.85 7.56 -4.20
CA VAL A 106 17.15 8.06 -4.63
C VAL A 106 17.35 7.91 -6.14
N THR A 107 18.25 8.71 -6.69
CA THR A 107 18.81 8.56 -8.03
C THR A 107 19.74 7.35 -8.11
N THR A 108 20.17 6.97 -9.31
CA THR A 108 21.22 5.96 -9.53
C THR A 108 22.53 6.28 -8.84
N ASN A 109 22.80 7.55 -8.55
CA ASN A 109 23.95 8.04 -7.81
C ASN A 109 23.68 8.14 -6.29
N LEU A 110 22.63 7.48 -5.79
CA LEU A 110 22.23 7.45 -4.37
C LEU A 110 21.92 8.82 -3.74
N LYS A 111 21.66 9.85 -4.56
CA LYS A 111 21.19 11.16 -4.08
C LYS A 111 19.66 11.17 -3.98
N PRO A 112 19.05 11.79 -2.95
CA PRO A 112 17.60 11.99 -2.90
C PRO A 112 17.06 12.63 -4.17
N LEU A 113 15.85 12.24 -4.60
CA LEU A 113 15.26 12.78 -5.84
C LEU A 113 14.91 14.28 -5.79
N CYS A 114 14.74 14.81 -4.59
CA CYS A 114 14.60 16.23 -4.31
C CYS A 114 15.07 16.50 -2.89
N ASP A 115 15.32 17.77 -2.58
CA ASP A 115 15.72 18.16 -1.24
C ASP A 115 14.62 17.88 -0.22
N PHE A 116 15.03 17.59 1.00
CA PHE A 116 14.11 17.53 2.14
C PHE A 116 13.64 18.93 2.45
N GLY A 117 12.40 19.24 2.11
CA GLY A 117 11.82 20.57 2.33
C GLY A 117 10.94 20.64 3.59
N LEU A 118 10.65 21.85 4.02
CA LEU A 118 9.65 22.11 5.06
C LEU A 118 8.24 22.26 4.46
N GLY A 119 7.20 21.99 5.25
CA GLY A 119 5.81 22.24 4.89
C GLY A 119 5.28 21.39 3.73
N HIS A 120 4.65 22.04 2.75
CA HIS A 120 3.94 21.38 1.63
C HIS A 120 4.82 21.07 0.41
N THR A 121 6.13 21.14 0.56
CA THR A 121 7.08 20.81 -0.49
C THR A 121 7.08 19.32 -0.79
N LYS A 122 7.38 18.96 -2.05
CA LYS A 122 7.52 17.57 -2.45
C LYS A 122 8.68 16.95 -1.67
N GLN A 123 8.42 15.80 -1.07
CA GLN A 123 9.41 15.07 -0.30
C GLN A 123 10.01 13.93 -1.14
N PRO A 124 11.29 13.58 -0.95
CA PRO A 124 11.92 12.45 -1.62
C PRO A 124 11.55 11.11 -0.99
N TYR A 125 10.49 11.04 -0.17
CA TYR A 125 10.09 9.82 0.51
C TYR A 125 8.57 9.66 0.57
N GLU A 126 8.11 8.44 0.81
CA GLU A 126 6.73 8.12 1.19
C GLU A 126 6.69 7.37 2.52
N ARG A 127 5.53 7.37 3.19
CA ARG A 127 5.35 6.70 4.49
C ARG A 127 4.72 5.34 4.30
N LEU A 128 5.15 4.37 5.08
CA LEU A 128 4.48 3.09 5.28
C LEU A 128 4.00 3.05 6.74
N MET A 129 2.70 3.21 6.93
CA MET A 129 2.09 3.22 8.25
C MET A 129 1.71 1.80 8.64
N ILE A 130 2.23 1.33 9.76
CA ILE A 130 2.11 -0.07 10.18
C ILE A 130 1.27 -0.14 11.44
N GLY A 131 0.32 -1.06 11.44
CA GLY A 131 -0.49 -1.38 12.61
C GLY A 131 -0.73 -2.88 12.72
N THR A 132 -1.16 -3.31 13.90
CA THR A 132 -1.35 -4.74 14.21
C THR A 132 -2.65 -4.98 14.95
N VAL A 133 -3.14 -6.21 14.88
CA VAL A 133 -4.15 -6.76 15.79
C VAL A 133 -3.48 -7.82 16.66
N GLY A 134 -3.80 -7.87 17.96
CA GLY A 134 -3.21 -8.87 18.86
C GLY A 134 -1.72 -8.67 19.13
N VAL A 135 -0.98 -9.77 19.23
CA VAL A 135 0.43 -9.81 19.65
C VAL A 135 1.34 -10.31 18.52
N THR A 136 2.06 -9.38 17.90
CA THR A 136 3.16 -9.66 16.94
C THR A 136 4.51 -9.69 17.64
N ARG A 137 5.59 -9.96 16.91
CA ARG A 137 6.94 -9.63 17.38
C ARG A 137 7.12 -8.10 17.35
N VAL A 138 8.14 -7.60 18.05
CA VAL A 138 8.41 -6.16 18.18
C VAL A 138 8.80 -5.57 16.82
N ILE A 139 7.96 -4.66 16.32
CA ILE A 139 8.22 -3.90 15.09
C ILE A 139 8.92 -2.61 15.50
N PRO A 140 10.07 -2.25 14.91
CA PRO A 140 10.72 -0.96 15.16
C PRO A 140 9.79 0.21 14.84
N ASP A 141 9.69 1.17 15.76
CA ASP A 141 8.87 2.37 15.63
C ASP A 141 9.17 3.16 14.35
N THR A 142 10.42 3.08 13.88
CA THR A 142 10.92 3.73 12.67
C THR A 142 11.91 2.81 11.95
N ASN A 143 11.83 2.81 10.62
CA ASN A 143 12.79 2.17 9.73
C ASN A 143 12.83 2.92 8.39
N ILE A 144 13.93 2.76 7.64
CA ILE A 144 14.15 3.43 6.35
C ILE A 144 14.41 2.38 5.28
N ILE A 145 13.60 2.41 4.23
CA ILE A 145 13.78 1.67 2.99
C ILE A 145 14.33 2.64 1.96
N VAL A 146 15.45 2.32 1.32
CA VAL A 146 16.06 3.16 0.28
C VAL A 146 16.04 2.40 -1.04
N SER A 147 15.49 2.99 -2.09
CA SER A 147 15.60 2.43 -3.44
C SER A 147 15.46 3.48 -4.53
N ILE A 148 15.89 3.11 -5.73
CA ILE A 148 15.60 3.86 -6.95
C ILE A 148 14.16 3.52 -7.35
N PRO A 149 13.25 4.50 -7.45
CA PRO A 149 11.88 4.20 -7.85
C PRO A 149 11.84 3.78 -9.30
N SER A 150 10.89 2.90 -9.62
CA SER A 150 10.63 2.51 -11.00
C SER A 150 10.12 3.69 -11.82
N ALA A 151 10.35 3.66 -13.14
CA ALA A 151 9.79 4.63 -14.08
C ALA A 151 8.24 4.63 -14.09
N LEU A 152 7.63 3.52 -13.69
CA LEU A 152 6.17 3.39 -13.56
C LEU A 152 5.65 4.16 -12.36
N HIS A 153 4.62 4.98 -12.62
CA HIS A 153 4.02 5.83 -11.60
C HIS A 153 3.40 5.03 -10.45
N SER A 154 3.72 5.43 -9.22
CA SER A 154 3.28 4.79 -7.97
C SER A 154 3.72 3.32 -7.81
N HIS A 155 4.83 2.92 -8.43
CA HIS A 155 5.43 1.60 -8.22
C HIS A 155 6.25 1.58 -6.92
N LYS A 156 5.60 1.10 -5.86
CA LYS A 156 6.20 0.90 -4.53
C LYS A 156 7.08 -0.36 -4.52
N PRO A 157 8.18 -0.38 -3.75
CA PRO A 157 8.95 -1.60 -3.54
C PRO A 157 8.07 -2.66 -2.86
N PRO A 158 8.24 -3.95 -3.16
CA PRO A 158 7.63 -5.03 -2.40
C PRO A 158 8.13 -5.00 -0.95
N ILE A 159 7.23 -4.98 0.03
CA ILE A 159 7.58 -4.86 1.47
C ILE A 159 7.18 -6.05 2.32
N ALA A 160 6.59 -7.09 1.70
CA ALA A 160 6.10 -8.26 2.43
C ALA A 160 7.24 -8.99 3.17
N ASP A 161 8.34 -9.27 2.48
CA ASP A 161 9.52 -9.94 3.06
C ASP A 161 10.18 -9.13 4.18
N LEU A 162 10.04 -7.81 4.17
CA LEU A 162 10.51 -6.95 5.25
C LEU A 162 9.61 -7.03 6.49
N LEU A 163 8.34 -7.39 6.33
CA LEU A 163 7.36 -7.48 7.42
C LEU A 163 7.19 -8.90 7.98
N TYR A 164 7.48 -9.93 7.19
CA TYR A 164 7.38 -11.34 7.61
C TYR A 164 8.16 -11.68 8.89
N PRO A 165 9.36 -11.13 9.16
CA PRO A 165 10.08 -11.41 10.40
C PRO A 165 9.31 -11.02 11.67
N TYR A 166 8.31 -10.14 11.56
CA TYR A 166 7.50 -9.66 12.68
C TYR A 166 6.22 -10.47 12.91
N LEU A 167 5.86 -11.33 11.95
CA LEU A 167 4.75 -12.27 12.09
C LEU A 167 5.20 -13.52 12.86
N LYS A 168 4.24 -14.16 13.53
CA LYS A 168 4.48 -15.44 14.23
C LYS A 168 4.33 -16.65 13.30
N THR A 169 3.66 -16.47 12.17
CA THR A 169 3.40 -17.51 11.16
C THR A 169 4.64 -17.74 10.31
N ALA A 170 5.06 -19.01 10.15
CA ALA A 170 6.26 -19.36 9.38
C ALA A 170 6.10 -19.16 7.86
N LYS A 171 4.87 -19.30 7.34
CA LYS A 171 4.52 -19.07 5.93
C LYS A 171 3.31 -18.13 5.84
N PRO A 172 3.53 -16.81 5.98
CA PRO A 172 2.44 -15.84 5.98
C PRO A 172 1.66 -15.82 4.66
N ASN A 173 0.34 -15.70 4.75
CA ASN A 173 -0.50 -15.36 3.61
C ASN A 173 -0.65 -13.84 3.50
N THR A 174 -0.40 -13.31 2.30
CA THR A 174 -0.44 -11.86 2.06
C THR A 174 -1.62 -11.48 1.16
N LEU A 175 -2.32 -10.42 1.54
CA LEU A 175 -3.31 -9.73 0.72
C LEU A 175 -2.77 -8.35 0.35
N GLU A 176 -2.78 -8.03 -0.94
CA GLU A 176 -2.48 -6.69 -1.43
C GLU A 176 -3.76 -6.03 -1.95
N LEU A 177 -4.13 -4.90 -1.35
CA LEU A 177 -5.24 -4.07 -1.76
C LEU A 177 -4.75 -2.91 -2.64
N PHE A 178 -5.53 -2.58 -3.65
CA PHE A 178 -5.20 -1.59 -4.69
C PHE A 178 -4.02 -2.00 -5.58
N ALA A 179 -3.82 -3.31 -5.74
CA ALA A 179 -2.71 -3.87 -6.48
C ALA A 179 -2.70 -3.41 -7.95
N ARG A 180 -1.48 -3.23 -8.49
CA ARG A 180 -1.22 -2.90 -9.91
C ARG A 180 -0.37 -3.95 -10.62
N TYR A 181 0.16 -4.90 -9.86
CA TYR A 181 0.98 -5.98 -10.31
C TYR A 181 0.85 -7.17 -9.36
N LEU A 182 1.35 -8.32 -9.79
CA LEU A 182 1.27 -9.54 -9.00
C LEU A 182 2.60 -9.81 -8.30
N LEU A 183 2.52 -10.13 -7.02
CA LEU A 183 3.65 -10.57 -6.20
C LEU A 183 3.51 -12.06 -5.84
N PRO A 184 4.63 -12.80 -5.70
CA PRO A 184 4.58 -14.18 -5.25
C PRO A 184 3.92 -14.29 -3.87
N ASN A 185 3.15 -15.35 -3.64
CA ASN A 185 2.43 -15.60 -2.37
C ASN A 185 1.41 -14.53 -1.94
N THR A 186 1.02 -13.66 -2.88
CA THR A 186 0.08 -12.59 -2.61
C THR A 186 -1.22 -12.83 -3.36
N THR A 187 -2.34 -12.62 -2.66
CA THR A 187 -3.63 -12.39 -3.31
C THR A 187 -3.74 -10.89 -3.58
N SER A 188 -3.89 -10.48 -4.84
CA SER A 188 -3.90 -9.08 -5.25
C SER A 188 -5.31 -8.63 -5.66
N ILE A 189 -5.84 -7.57 -5.06
CA ILE A 189 -7.17 -7.03 -5.38
C ILE A 189 -7.07 -5.58 -5.80
N GLY A 190 -7.73 -5.21 -6.88
CA GLY A 190 -7.88 -3.82 -7.32
C GLY A 190 -8.48 -3.74 -8.72
N TYR A 191 -8.62 -2.52 -9.25
CA TYR A 191 -9.08 -2.34 -10.62
C TYR A 191 -8.04 -2.73 -11.68
N GLU A 192 -6.76 -2.78 -11.30
CA GLU A 192 -5.66 -2.87 -12.26
C GLU A 192 -4.56 -3.88 -11.87
N PRO A 193 -4.84 -5.04 -11.21
CA PRO A 193 -3.80 -5.92 -10.67
C PRO A 193 -2.87 -6.53 -11.74
N LEU A 194 -3.24 -6.49 -13.01
CA LEU A 194 -2.44 -6.97 -14.15
C LEU A 194 -1.75 -5.84 -14.96
N LYS A 195 -1.86 -4.58 -14.52
CA LYS A 195 -1.45 -3.42 -15.32
C LYS A 195 0.02 -3.44 -15.68
N TRP A 196 0.89 -3.91 -14.79
CA TRP A 196 2.32 -3.96 -15.06
C TRP A 196 2.80 -5.28 -15.66
N GLN A 197 1.89 -6.14 -16.12
CA GLN A 197 2.23 -7.45 -16.71
C GLN A 197 2.15 -7.41 -18.25
N HIS A 198 1.90 -6.23 -18.83
CA HIS A 198 1.84 -6.07 -20.27
C HIS A 198 3.24 -6.11 -20.89
N ILE A 199 3.39 -6.82 -22.02
CA ILE A 199 4.67 -7.03 -22.70
C ILE A 199 5.38 -5.72 -23.10
N SER A 200 4.62 -4.64 -23.34
CA SER A 200 5.20 -3.32 -23.69
C SER A 200 6.05 -2.69 -22.56
N LEU A 201 6.05 -3.28 -21.37
CA LEU A 201 6.84 -2.82 -20.23
C LEU A 201 8.16 -3.60 -20.07
N TYR A 202 8.42 -4.58 -20.93
CA TYR A 202 9.54 -5.50 -20.81
C TYR A 202 10.32 -5.58 -22.13
N ASP A 203 11.64 -5.59 -22.02
CA ASP A 203 12.50 -5.93 -23.14
C ASP A 203 12.59 -7.45 -23.28
N LYS A 204 12.37 -7.95 -24.49
CA LYS A 204 12.58 -9.36 -24.79
C LYS A 204 14.08 -9.62 -24.84
N VAL A 205 14.60 -10.38 -23.87
CA VAL A 205 15.96 -10.94 -23.96
C VAL A 205 15.89 -12.11 -24.93
N SER A 206 16.51 -11.95 -26.11
CA SER A 206 16.74 -13.01 -27.10
C SER A 206 18.17 -13.48 -27.04
#